data_AF-A0A2T3BGD1-F1
#
_entry.id   AF-A0A2T3BGD1-F1
#
_cell.length_a   1.000
_cell.length_b   1.000
_cell.length_c   1.000
_cell.angle_alpha   90.00
_cell.angle_beta   90.00
_cell.angle_gamma   90.00
#
_symmetry.space_group_name_H-M   'P 1'
#
loop_
_entity.id
_entity.type
_entity.pdbx_description
1 polymer ?
#
loop_
_entity_poly.entity_id
_entity_poly.type
_entity_poly.pdbx_seq_one_letter_code
_entity_poly.pdbx_strand_id
1 'polypeptide(L)'
;MRLSTPLSLLLAPLSVSAIITGLTAPPTITPNSNITLTLTTSDYIQAVTDVSCAFGIAPGAGYPDSLGTLIYSAYLGPALSNTLQPIPFTVQVPAGTQTGPALVAVAVTSLYGVDNEPVVNLFNTTVT
;
A
#
# COMPACT_ATOMS: atom_id res chain seq x y z
N MET A 1 43.84 -28.00 28.91
CA MET A 1 43.11 -26.86 28.31
C MET A 1 41.67 -27.32 28.04
N ARG A 2 40.66 -26.71 28.68
CA ARG A 2 39.25 -27.06 28.45
C ARG A 2 38.71 -26.15 27.34
N LEU A 3 38.40 -26.75 26.20
CA LEU A 3 37.85 -26.04 25.04
C LEU A 3 36.33 -25.91 25.24
N SER A 4 35.85 -24.72 25.56
CA SER A 4 34.44 -24.40 25.68
C SER A 4 33.94 -23.79 24.37
N THR A 5 33.23 -24.57 23.55
CA THR A 5 32.58 -24.11 22.32
C THR A 5 31.21 -23.48 22.64
N PRO A 6 30.96 -22.21 22.30
CA PRO A 6 29.63 -21.62 22.45
C PRO A 6 28.68 -22.19 21.39
N LEU A 7 27.52 -22.67 21.83
CA LEU A 7 26.45 -23.14 20.98
C LEU A 7 25.68 -21.93 20.44
N SER A 8 25.96 -21.52 19.20
CA SER A 8 25.18 -20.48 18.51
C SER A 8 23.83 -21.04 18.07
N LEU A 9 22.75 -20.57 18.72
CA LEU A 9 21.38 -20.84 18.28
C LEU A 9 21.11 -20.05 16.99
N LEU A 10 20.93 -20.77 15.88
CA LEU A 10 20.51 -20.18 14.61
C LEU A 10 19.01 -19.84 14.72
N LEU A 11 18.66 -18.56 14.81
CA LEU A 11 17.28 -18.11 14.79
C LEU A 11 16.77 -18.19 13.34
N ALA A 12 15.92 -19.17 13.04
CA ALA A 12 15.25 -19.22 11.74
C ALA A 12 14.32 -18.00 11.62
N PRO A 13 14.40 -17.20 10.54
CA PRO A 13 13.45 -16.11 10.35
C PRO A 13 12.05 -16.72 10.21
N LEU A 14 11.12 -16.30 11.08
CA LEU A 14 9.71 -16.58 10.87
C LEU A 14 9.31 -15.88 9.58
N SER A 15 8.88 -16.65 8.58
CA SER A 15 8.30 -16.10 7.35
C SER A 15 7.00 -15.39 7.72
N VAL A 16 7.05 -14.06 7.74
CA VAL A 16 5.87 -13.20 7.87
C VAL A 16 5.12 -13.27 6.53
N SER A 17 3.84 -13.59 6.61
CA SER A 17 2.91 -13.55 5.49
C SER A 17 1.95 -12.40 5.73
N ALA A 18 1.88 -11.45 4.79
CA ALA A 18 1.07 -10.25 4.91
C ALA A 18 0.46 -9.85 3.56
N ILE A 19 -0.60 -9.06 3.64
CA ILE A 19 -1.37 -8.56 2.51
C ILE A 19 -1.70 -7.08 2.70
N ILE A 20 -1.81 -6.33 1.61
CA ILE A 20 -2.37 -4.98 1.64
C ILE A 20 -3.90 -5.07 1.81
N THR A 21 -4.41 -4.37 2.83
CA THR A 21 -5.81 -4.42 3.23
C THR A 21 -6.55 -3.10 3.04
N GLY A 22 -5.85 -2.02 2.73
CA GLY A 22 -6.49 -0.71 2.66
C GLY A 22 -5.56 0.46 2.35
N LEU A 23 -6.18 1.64 2.39
CA LEU A 23 -5.57 2.93 2.13
C LEU A 23 -5.97 3.92 3.22
N THR A 24 -5.01 4.66 3.74
CA THR A 24 -5.24 5.79 4.64
C THR A 24 -4.60 7.05 4.08
N ALA A 25 -5.24 8.18 4.38
CA ALA A 25 -4.81 9.51 3.97
C ALA A 25 -5.06 10.50 5.12
N PRO A 26 -4.42 11.68 5.12
CA PRO A 26 -4.81 12.76 6.01
C PRO A 26 -6.28 13.13 5.78
N PRO A 27 -7.04 13.44 6.84
CA PRO A 27 -8.47 13.75 6.72
C PRO A 27 -8.72 15.04 5.94
N THR A 28 -7.73 15.93 5.89
CA THR A 28 -7.78 17.19 5.16
C THR A 28 -6.56 17.34 4.28
N ILE A 29 -6.77 17.73 3.02
CA ILE A 29 -5.71 17.91 2.03
C ILE A 29 -5.83 19.28 1.37
N THR A 30 -4.68 19.86 0.99
CA THR A 30 -4.67 21.16 0.31
C THR A 30 -4.24 20.97 -1.14
N PRO A 31 -4.91 21.58 -2.13
CA PRO A 31 -4.43 21.60 -3.50
C PRO A 31 -2.99 22.11 -3.58
N ASN A 32 -2.19 21.52 -4.48
CA ASN A 32 -0.78 21.87 -4.66
C ASN A 32 0.12 21.65 -3.42
N SER A 33 -0.28 20.74 -2.52
CA SER A 33 0.53 20.33 -1.36
C SER A 33 0.95 18.86 -1.47
N ASN A 34 2.03 18.50 -0.77
CA ASN A 34 2.42 17.10 -0.60
C ASN A 34 1.67 16.49 0.59
N ILE A 35 1.12 15.30 0.38
CA ILE A 35 0.43 14.50 1.40
C ILE A 35 1.08 13.11 1.49
N THR A 36 0.89 12.45 2.63
CA THR A 36 1.35 11.07 2.83
C THR A 36 0.17 10.11 2.72
N LEU A 37 0.14 9.32 1.66
CA LEU A 37 -0.80 8.20 1.51
C LEU A 37 -0.15 6.93 2.04
N THR A 38 -0.84 6.17 2.87
CA THR A 38 -0.27 4.96 3.48
C THR A 38 -1.12 3.75 3.17
N LEU A 39 -0.52 2.74 2.54
CA LEU A 39 -1.13 1.43 2.38
C LEU A 39 -1.07 0.69 3.72
N THR A 40 -2.21 0.17 4.16
CA THR A 40 -2.30 -0.62 5.38
C THR A 40 -2.11 -2.09 5.06
N THR A 41 -1.41 -2.79 5.95
CA THR A 41 -1.08 -4.20 5.80
C THR A 41 -1.59 -4.99 6.99
N SER A 42 -1.95 -6.26 6.78
CA SER A 42 -2.32 -7.19 7.85
C SER A 42 -1.66 -8.55 7.63
N ASP A 43 -1.61 -9.35 8.68
CA ASP A 43 -1.26 -10.77 8.59
C ASP A 43 -2.22 -11.51 7.67
N TYR A 44 -1.67 -12.48 6.93
CA TYR A 44 -2.43 -13.30 6.02
C TYR A 44 -1.91 -14.75 6.04
N ILE A 45 -2.82 -15.70 5.82
CA ILE A 45 -2.50 -17.14 5.87
C ILE A 45 -1.50 -17.56 4.78
N GLN A 46 -1.36 -16.78 3.70
CA GLN A 46 -0.46 -17.06 2.58
C GLN A 46 0.39 -15.82 2.27
N ALA A 47 1.56 -16.02 1.66
CA ALA A 47 2.35 -14.89 1.17
C ALA A 47 1.70 -14.31 -0.10
N VAL A 48 1.63 -12.99 -0.19
CA VAL A 48 1.12 -12.26 -1.37
C VAL A 48 2.25 -11.45 -1.98
N THR A 49 2.36 -11.43 -3.30
CA THR A 49 3.34 -10.59 -4.01
C THR A 49 2.62 -9.39 -4.62
N ASP A 50 2.68 -8.26 -3.94
CA ASP A 50 2.21 -6.95 -4.41
C ASP A 50 3.25 -6.36 -5.35
N VAL A 51 2.85 -6.17 -6.60
CA VAL A 51 3.73 -5.75 -7.70
C VAL A 51 3.78 -4.23 -7.79
N SER A 52 2.62 -3.60 -7.86
CA SER A 52 2.51 -2.16 -8.14
C SER A 52 1.26 -1.55 -7.53
N CYS A 53 1.31 -0.24 -7.32
CA CYS A 53 0.14 0.56 -6.93
C CYS A 53 0.00 1.82 -7.78
N ALA A 54 -1.24 2.26 -7.99
CA ALA A 54 -1.58 3.51 -8.66
C ALA A 54 -2.63 4.25 -7.84
N PHE A 55 -2.34 5.50 -7.47
CA PHE A 55 -3.19 6.36 -6.69
C PHE A 55 -3.91 7.37 -7.58
N GLY A 56 -5.18 7.60 -7.29
CA GLY A 56 -5.94 8.66 -7.93
C GLY A 56 -6.82 9.42 -6.94
N ILE A 57 -7.32 10.55 -7.41
CA ILE A 57 -8.23 11.43 -6.70
C ILE A 57 -9.41 11.80 -7.58
N ALA A 58 -10.62 11.80 -7.00
CA ALA A 58 -11.83 12.25 -7.65
C ALA A 58 -12.62 13.19 -6.73
N PRO A 59 -13.25 14.26 -7.26
CA PRO A 59 -14.13 15.11 -6.47
C PRO A 59 -15.42 14.36 -6.08
N GLY A 60 -15.98 14.71 -4.92
CA GLY A 60 -17.19 14.11 -4.37
C GLY A 60 -17.01 12.61 -4.07
N ALA A 61 -18.00 11.81 -4.50
CA ALA A 61 -17.98 10.36 -4.33
C ALA A 61 -17.17 9.63 -5.41
N GLY A 62 -16.63 10.35 -6.41
CA GLY A 62 -15.97 9.73 -7.56
C GLY A 62 -16.92 8.89 -8.43
N TYR A 63 -16.31 8.12 -9.36
CA TYR A 63 -17.02 7.11 -10.14
C TYR A 63 -16.68 5.72 -9.58
N PRO A 64 -17.65 4.79 -9.49
CA PRO A 64 -17.39 3.44 -8.98
C PRO A 64 -16.23 2.75 -9.70
N ASP A 65 -15.45 1.99 -8.93
CA ASP A 65 -14.33 1.18 -9.42
C ASP A 65 -13.28 1.95 -10.23
N SER A 66 -13.15 3.27 -10.00
CA SER A 66 -12.26 4.16 -10.74
C SER A 66 -11.39 5.00 -9.82
N LEU A 67 -10.18 5.30 -10.31
CA LEU A 67 -9.21 6.13 -9.60
C LEU A 67 -9.48 7.64 -9.75
N GLY A 68 -10.26 8.04 -10.75
CA GLY A 68 -10.39 9.45 -11.12
C GLY A 68 -9.11 9.97 -11.78
N THR A 69 -8.60 11.10 -11.32
CA THR A 69 -7.35 11.68 -11.82
C THR A 69 -6.17 10.94 -11.20
N LEU A 70 -5.31 10.35 -12.03
CA LEU A 70 -4.07 9.72 -11.58
C LEU A 70 -3.13 10.77 -10.97
N ILE A 71 -2.66 10.53 -9.74
CA ILE A 71 -1.76 11.46 -9.02
C ILE A 71 -0.40 10.85 -8.71
N TYR A 72 -0.31 9.52 -8.62
CA TYR A 72 0.93 8.82 -8.33
C TYR A 72 0.86 7.36 -8.71
N SER A 73 2.02 6.73 -8.91
CA SER A 73 2.14 5.29 -9.08
C SER A 73 3.52 4.85 -8.60
N ALA A 74 3.61 3.64 -8.05
CA ALA A 74 4.87 3.07 -7.60
C ALA A 74 4.96 1.56 -7.87
N TYR A 75 6.19 1.10 -8.05
CA TYR A 75 6.53 -0.31 -7.97
C TYR A 75 6.74 -0.67 -6.49
N LEU A 76 6.05 -1.70 -6.01
CA LEU A 76 6.18 -2.19 -4.64
C LEU A 76 7.31 -3.23 -4.57
N GLY A 77 7.18 -4.28 -5.38
CA GLY A 77 8.18 -5.33 -5.51
C GLY A 77 8.50 -6.05 -4.19
N PRO A 78 9.59 -6.84 -4.17
CA PRO A 78 9.97 -7.63 -2.99
C PRO A 78 10.32 -6.80 -1.76
N ALA A 79 10.63 -5.51 -1.92
CA ALA A 79 11.04 -4.63 -0.83
C ALA A 79 9.86 -4.10 -0.02
N LEU A 80 8.70 -3.88 -0.66
CA LEU A 80 7.52 -3.28 -0.05
C LEU A 80 6.30 -4.22 -0.04
N SER A 81 6.46 -5.47 -0.48
CA SER A 81 5.41 -6.48 -0.43
C SER A 81 5.62 -7.45 0.74
N ASN A 82 4.54 -8.17 1.12
CA ASN A 82 4.55 -9.22 2.12
C ASN A 82 5.15 -8.75 3.47
N THR A 83 4.85 -7.51 3.84
CA THR A 83 5.31 -6.86 5.07
C THR A 83 4.12 -6.50 5.95
N LEU A 84 4.30 -6.57 7.27
CA LEU A 84 3.33 -6.06 8.25
C LEU A 84 3.50 -4.57 8.54
N GLN A 85 4.51 -3.93 7.94
CA GLN A 85 4.74 -2.51 8.09
C GLN A 85 3.89 -1.72 7.10
N PRO A 86 3.18 -0.68 7.55
CA PRO A 86 2.49 0.24 6.66
C PRO A 86 3.46 0.85 5.64
N ILE A 87 2.97 1.09 4.42
CA ILE A 87 3.80 1.52 3.30
C ILE A 87 3.45 2.97 2.93
N PRO A 88 4.26 3.97 3.33
CA PRO A 88 3.98 5.37 3.08
C PRO A 88 4.48 5.83 1.70
N PHE A 89 3.69 6.71 1.07
CA PHE A 89 4.02 7.38 -0.19
C PHE A 89 3.77 8.87 -0.05
N THR A 90 4.76 9.68 -0.44
CA THR A 90 4.58 11.13 -0.56
C THR A 90 4.06 11.46 -1.95
N VAL A 91 2.88 12.06 -2.01
CA VAL A 91 2.17 12.37 -3.25
C VAL A 91 1.79 13.84 -3.30
N GLN A 92 1.92 14.48 -4.45
CA GLN A 92 1.47 15.84 -4.66
C GLN A 92 -0.01 15.86 -5.05
N VAL A 93 -0.81 16.64 -4.34
CA VAL A 93 -2.20 16.91 -4.69
C VAL A 93 -2.23 17.88 -5.88
N PRO A 94 -2.94 17.57 -6.99
CA PRO A 94 -3.05 18.46 -8.13
C PRO A 94 -3.58 19.85 -7.74
N ALA A 95 -3.05 20.90 -8.37
CA ALA A 95 -3.49 22.27 -8.11
C ALA A 95 -4.96 22.52 -8.52
N GLY A 96 -5.49 21.74 -9.45
CA GLY A 96 -6.88 21.81 -9.91
C GLY A 96 -7.89 21.01 -9.07
N THR A 97 -7.46 20.40 -7.96
CA THR A 97 -8.37 19.67 -7.06
C THR A 97 -9.43 20.62 -6.50
N GLN A 98 -10.69 20.27 -6.72
CA GLN A 98 -11.83 21.07 -6.25
C GLN A 98 -11.92 21.03 -4.73
N THR A 99 -12.33 22.14 -4.12
CA THR A 99 -12.58 22.22 -2.68
C THR A 99 -13.83 21.42 -2.31
N GLY A 100 -13.75 20.67 -1.21
CA GLY A 100 -14.85 19.87 -0.67
C GLY A 100 -14.48 18.39 -0.58
N PRO A 101 -15.46 17.52 -0.28
CA PRO A 101 -15.21 16.09 -0.18
C PRO A 101 -14.59 15.54 -1.46
N ALA A 102 -13.54 14.74 -1.32
CA ALA A 102 -12.89 14.03 -2.41
C ALA A 102 -12.63 12.59 -2.00
N LEU A 103 -12.61 11.70 -2.98
CA LEU A 103 -12.28 10.29 -2.80
C LEU A 103 -10.87 10.05 -3.32
N VAL A 104 -10.00 9.55 -2.45
CA VAL A 104 -8.67 9.07 -2.83
C VAL A 104 -8.75 7.56 -2.93
N ALA A 105 -8.34 7.02 -4.07
CA ALA A 105 -8.36 5.59 -4.33
C ALA A 105 -6.97 5.09 -4.71
N VAL A 106 -6.73 3.80 -4.50
CA VAL A 106 -5.55 3.09 -4.95
C VAL A 106 -5.94 1.77 -5.58
N ALA A 107 -5.37 1.48 -6.75
CA ALA A 107 -5.40 0.17 -7.36
C ALA A 107 -4.07 -0.52 -7.08
N VAL A 108 -4.11 -1.70 -6.47
CA VAL A 108 -2.93 -2.51 -6.14
C VAL A 108 -2.98 -3.78 -6.96
N THR A 109 -1.95 -4.02 -7.76
CA THR A 109 -1.79 -5.26 -8.51
C THR A 109 -0.97 -6.23 -7.68
N SER A 110 -1.53 -7.41 -7.41
CA SER A 110 -0.92 -8.44 -6.57
C SER A 110 -1.00 -9.81 -7.25
N LEU A 111 -0.11 -10.71 -6.86
CA LEU A 111 -0.03 -12.11 -7.31
C LEU A 111 -0.25 -13.01 -6.09
N TYR A 112 -1.19 -13.95 -6.20
CA TYR A 112 -1.58 -14.85 -5.12
C TYR A 112 -1.13 -16.28 -5.37
N GLY A 113 -0.79 -16.96 -4.28
CA GLY A 113 -0.48 -18.39 -4.27
C GLY A 113 0.80 -18.76 -5.04
N VAL A 114 0.99 -20.06 -5.20
CA VAL A 114 2.17 -20.63 -5.90
C VAL A 114 2.14 -20.40 -7.41
N ASP A 115 0.94 -20.24 -7.96
CA ASP A 115 0.71 -20.08 -9.39
C ASP A 115 0.78 -18.61 -9.84
N ASN A 116 1.01 -17.67 -8.92
CA ASN A 116 1.06 -16.23 -9.17
C ASN A 116 -0.20 -15.69 -9.85
N GLU A 117 -1.37 -16.03 -9.31
CA GLU A 117 -2.66 -15.58 -9.86
C GLU A 117 -2.78 -14.04 -9.75
N PRO A 118 -2.92 -13.31 -10.87
CA PRO A 118 -2.95 -11.86 -10.87
C PRO A 118 -4.32 -11.32 -10.45
N VAL A 119 -4.33 -10.41 -9.48
CA VAL A 119 -5.52 -9.73 -8.99
C VAL A 119 -5.24 -8.24 -8.87
N VAL A 120 -6.24 -7.42 -9.18
CA VAL A 120 -6.22 -5.97 -8.91
C VAL A 120 -7.20 -5.68 -7.79
N ASN A 121 -6.68 -5.23 -6.65
CA ASN A 121 -7.47 -4.81 -5.50
C ASN A 121 -7.64 -3.29 -5.52
N LEU A 122 -8.86 -2.82 -5.29
CA LEU A 122 -9.16 -1.39 -5.21
C LEU A 122 -9.51 -1.03 -3.77
N PHE A 123 -8.82 -0.02 -3.23
CA PHE A 123 -9.11 0.55 -1.92
C PHE A 123 -9.36 2.04 -2.06
N ASN A 124 -10.21 2.60 -1.19
CA ASN A 124 -10.46 4.04 -1.19
C ASN A 124 -10.67 4.58 0.23
N THR A 125 -10.53 5.90 0.33
CA THR A 125 -10.81 6.66 1.53
C THR A 125 -11.29 8.06 1.15
N THR A 126 -12.07 8.68 2.04
CA THR A 126 -12.61 10.02 1.82
C THR A 126 -11.78 11.06 2.55
N VAL A 127 -11.49 12.16 1.87
CA VAL A 127 -10.76 13.33 2.38
C VAL A 127 -11.55 14.60 2.13
N THR A 128 -11.14 15.72 2.73
CA THR A 128 -11.74 17.05 2.55
C THR A 128 -10.71 18.10 2.17
#